data_AF-A0A8S0FJG6-F1
#
_entry.id   AF-A0A8S0FJG6-F1
#
_cell.length_a   1.000
_cell.length_b   1.000
_cell.length_c   1.000
_cell.angle_alpha   90.00
_cell.angle_beta   90.00
_cell.angle_gamma   90.00
#
_symmetry.space_group_name_H-M   'P 1'
#
loop_
_entity.id
_entity.type
_entity.pdbx_description
1 polymer ?
#
loop_
_entity_poly.entity_id
_entity_poly.type
_entity_poly.pdbx_seq_one_letter_code
_entity_poly.pdbx_strand_id
1 'polypeptide(L)' 'MRATDKQRGFTLLEIMVVIVIIGVLASLVVPNLMGNKEKADKQKAVSDIVALENALDMYKLDNHRYPTKI' A
#
# COMPACT_ATOMS: atom_id res chain seq x y z
N MET A 1 52.78 17.73 -14.72
CA MET A 1 52.45 18.14 -13.34
C MET A 1 51.00 17.73 -13.08
N ARG A 2 50.77 16.63 -12.35
CA ARG A 2 49.41 16.13 -12.08
C ARG A 2 48.93 16.74 -10.77
N ALA A 3 47.90 17.59 -10.84
CA ALA A 3 47.21 18.07 -9.65
C ALA A 3 46.51 16.87 -9.00
N THR A 4 46.90 16.54 -7.78
CA THR A 4 46.22 15.54 -6.95
C THR A 4 44.98 16.20 -6.36
N ASP A 5 43.81 15.78 -6.81
CA ASP A 5 42.53 16.12 -6.17
C ASP A 5 42.58 15.65 -4.71
N LYS A 6 42.57 16.60 -3.78
CA LYS A 6 42.42 16.28 -2.36
C LYS A 6 41.00 15.80 -2.13
N GLN A 7 40.84 14.50 -1.92
CA GLN A 7 39.60 13.94 -1.41
C GLN A 7 39.23 14.65 -0.11
N ARG A 8 38.15 15.44 -0.14
CA ARG A 8 37.55 16.06 1.05
C ARG A 8 36.74 14.98 1.76
N GLY A 9 37.06 14.75 3.03
CA GLY A 9 36.29 13.84 3.90
C GLY A 9 34.95 14.43 4.30
N PHE A 10 34.04 13.54 4.73
CA PHE A 10 32.69 13.88 5.15
C PHE A 10 32.68 14.68 6.46
N THR A 11 31.77 15.65 6.60
CA THR A 11 31.62 16.44 7.83
C THR A 11 30.52 15.88 8.74
N LEU A 12 30.64 16.09 10.05
CA LEU A 12 29.56 15.78 11.00
C LEU A 12 28.29 16.58 10.67
N LEU A 13 28.47 17.82 10.18
CA LEU A 13 27.39 18.72 9.80
C LEU A 13 26.56 18.16 8.64
N GLU A 14 27.20 17.56 7.62
CA GLU A 14 26.49 16.86 6.55
C GLU A 14 25.62 15.72 7.08
N ILE A 15 26.12 14.89 7.99
CA ILE A 15 25.34 13.78 8.56
C ILE A 15 24.14 14.32 9.36
N MET A 16 24.34 15.39 10.14
CA MET A 16 23.25 16.00 10.91
C MET A 16 22.12 16.49 9.99
N VAL A 17 22.45 17.18 8.91
CA VAL A 17 21.46 17.65 7.93
C VAL A 17 20.73 16.48 7.28
N VAL A 18 21.45 15.42 6.91
CA VAL A 18 20.86 14.21 6.31
C VAL A 18 19.86 13.54 7.26
N ILE A 19 20.21 13.38 8.55
CA ILE A 19 19.32 12.77 9.54
C ILE A 19 18.05 13.61 9.74
N VAL A 20 18.18 14.94 9.76
CA VAL A 20 17.02 15.85 9.85
C VAL A 20 16.11 15.69 8.63
N ILE A 21 16.66 15.66 7.42
CA ILE A 21 15.88 15.46 6.19
C ILE A 21 15.15 14.11 6.23
N ILE A 22 15.84 13.03 6.60
CA ILE A 22 15.24 11.70 6.72
C ILE A 22 14.13 11.68 7.77
N GLY A 23 14.34 12.33 8.93
CA GLY A 23 13.32 12.43 9.98
C GLY A 23 12.05 13.16 9.54
N VAL A 24 12.20 14.28 8.81
CA VAL A 24 11.07 15.03 8.25
C VAL A 24 10.33 14.19 7.21
N LEU A 25 11.02 13.56 6.27
CA LEU A 25 10.39 12.72 5.25
C LEU A 25 9.68 11.51 5.86
N ALA A 26 10.31 10.83 6.83
CA ALA A 26 9.70 9.69 7.52
C ALA A 26 8.40 10.08 8.23
N SER A 27 8.33 11.28 8.83
CA SER A 27 7.13 11.77 9.51
C SER A 27 5.92 11.95 8.58
N LEU A 28 6.16 12.26 7.30
CA LEU A 28 5.12 12.53 6.30
C LEU A 28 4.62 11.26 5.60
N VAL A 29 5.48 10.24 5.46
CA VAL A 29 5.16 9.02 4.69
C VAL A 29 4.33 8.02 5.50
N VAL A 30 4.58 7.90 6.81
CA VAL A 30 3.87 6.94 7.70
C VAL A 30 2.33 7.10 7.71
N PRO A 31 1.74 8.31 7.83
CA PRO A 31 0.29 8.44 7.92
C PRO A 31 -0.47 8.04 6.64
N ASN A 32 0.17 8.03 5.48
CA ASN A 32 -0.47 7.68 4.21
C ASN A 32 -0.82 6.19 4.07
N LEU A 33 -0.26 5.33 4.92
CA LEU A 33 -0.48 3.88 4.84
C LEU A 33 -1.73 3.42 5.61
N MET A 34 -2.15 4.17 6.64
CA MET A 34 -3.16 3.69 7.59
C MET A 34 -4.61 4.04 7.20
N GLY A 35 -4.84 5.07 6.38
CA GLY A 35 -6.19 5.59 6.12
C GLY A 35 -7.01 4.82 5.08
N ASN A 36 -6.37 4.03 4.21
CA ASN A 36 -7.03 3.43 3.05
C ASN A 36 -7.45 1.96 3.26
N LYS A 37 -6.95 1.32 4.32
CA LYS A 37 -7.17 -0.11 4.53
C LYS A 37 -8.63 -0.44 4.85
N GLU A 38 -9.26 0.30 5.77
CA GLU A 38 -10.66 0.05 6.13
C GLU A 38 -11.61 0.28 4.95
N LYS A 39 -11.37 1.32 4.15
CA LYS A 39 -12.14 1.61 2.93
C LYS A 39 -11.94 0.51 1.88
N ALA A 40 -10.71 0.03 1.69
CA ALA A 40 -10.41 -1.07 0.79
C ALA A 40 -11.06 -2.39 1.24
N ASP A 41 -11.02 -2.69 2.54
CA ASP A 41 -11.62 -3.89 3.11
C ASP A 41 -13.17 -3.86 2.95
N LYS A 42 -13.81 -2.70 3.16
CA LYS A 42 -15.25 -2.53 2.89
C LYS A 42 -15.58 -2.69 1.41
N GLN A 43 -14.81 -2.07 0.52
CA GLN A 43 -15.02 -2.19 -0.93
C GLN A 43 -14.85 -3.63 -1.41
N LYS A 44 -13.87 -4.35 -0.84
CA LYS A 44 -13.65 -5.77 -1.13
C LYS A 44 -14.85 -6.61 -0.70
N ALA A 45 -15.35 -6.42 0.52
CA ALA A 45 -16.53 -7.15 1.00
C ALA A 45 -17.75 -6.93 0.09
N VAL A 46 -18.00 -5.70 -0.36
CA VAL A 46 -19.08 -5.40 -1.32
C VAL A 46 -18.86 -6.13 -2.64
N SER A 47 -17.63 -6.11 -3.17
CA SER A 47 -17.29 -6.80 -4.41
C SER A 47 -17.47 -8.32 -4.29
N ASP A 48 -17.08 -8.90 -3.16
CA ASP A 48 -17.21 -10.33 -2.89
C ASP A 48 -18.68 -10.75 -2.82
N ILE A 49 -19.54 -9.94 -2.17
CA ILE A 49 -20.99 -10.20 -2.13
C ILE A 49 -21.59 -10.20 -3.53
N VAL A 50 -21.29 -9.19 -4.35
CA VAL A 50 -21.80 -9.11 -5.74
C VAL A 50 -21.31 -10.29 -6.58
N ALA A 51 -20.04 -10.70 -6.41
CA ALA A 51 -19.51 -11.86 -7.10
C ALA A 51 -20.23 -13.16 -6.69
N LEU A 52 -20.54 -13.32 -5.40
CA LEU A 52 -21.29 -14.46 -4.88
C LEU A 52 -22.74 -14.46 -5.39
N GLU A 53 -23.43 -13.32 -5.38
CA GLU A 53 -24.79 -13.19 -5.91
C GLU A 53 -24.86 -13.59 -7.39
N ASN A 54 -23.93 -13.08 -8.20
CA ASN A 54 -23.86 -13.44 -9.62
C ASN A 54 -23.60 -14.94 -9.81
N ALA A 55 -22.73 -15.55 -9.00
CA ALA A 55 -22.47 -16.98 -9.06
C ALA A 55 -23.72 -17.81 -8.67
N LEU A 56 -24.45 -17.37 -7.65
CA LEU A 56 -25.70 -18.00 -7.22
C LEU A 56 -26.81 -17.88 -8.26
N ASP A 57 -26.92 -16.72 -8.92
CA ASP A 57 -27.89 -16.50 -9.99
C ASP A 57 -27.58 -17.34 -11.23
N MET A 58 -26.30 -17.49 -11.59
CA MET A 58 -25.88 -18.44 -12.64
C MET A 58 -26.22 -19.88 -12.27
N TYR A 59 -25.93 -20.30 -11.03
CA TYR A 59 -26.30 -21.64 -10.58
C TYR A 59 -27.81 -21.87 -10.66
N LYS A 60 -28.61 -20.88 -10.27
CA LYS A 60 -30.06 -20.96 -10.35
C LYS A 60 -30.56 -20.96 -11.78
N LEU A 61 -29.91 -20.23 -12.69
CA LEU A 61 -30.25 -20.27 -14.12
C LEU A 61 -30.16 -21.70 -14.65
N ASP A 62 -29.05 -22.37 -14.33
CA ASP A 62 -28.77 -23.72 -14.81
C ASP A 62 -29.61 -24.80 -14.10
N ASN A 63 -29.84 -24.65 -12.80
CA ASN A 63 -30.45 -25.70 -11.96
C ASN A 63 -31.90 -25.41 -11.54
N HIS A 64 -32.43 -24.25 -11.92
CA HIS A 64 -33.76 -23.72 -11.58
C HIS A 64 -34.03 -23.58 -10.08
N ARG A 65 -32.98 -23.62 -9.26
CA ARG A 65 -33.03 -23.51 -7.80
C ARG A 65 -31.71 -22.98 -7.28
N TYR A 66 -31.76 -22.25 -6.17
CA TYR A 66 -30.54 -21.89 -5.43
C TYR A 66 -29.95 -23.12 -4.71
N PRO A 67 -28.63 -23.15 -4.47
CA PRO A 67 -27.98 -24.23 -3.75
C PRO A 67 -28.44 -24.23 -2.28
N THR A 68 -28.62 -25.43 -1.70
CA THR A 68 -29.12 -25.59 -0.32
C THR A 68 -28.01 -25.64 0.73
N LYS A 69 -26.75 -25.65 0.31
CA LYS A 69 -25.56 -25.65 1.16
C LYS A 69 -24.47 -24.83 0.46
N ILE A 70 -23.72 -24.07 1.26
CA ILE A 70 -22.48 -23.39 0.86
C ILE A 70 -21.35 -24.41 0.92
#